data_AF-A0A2R8CNS2-F1
#
_entry.id   AF-A0A2R8CNS2-F1
#
_cell.length_a   1.000
_cell.length_b   1.000
_cell.length_c   1.000
_cell.angle_alpha   90.00
_cell.angle_beta   90.00
_cell.angle_gamma   90.00
#
_symmetry.space_group_name_H-M   'P 1'
#
loop_
_entity.id
_entity.type
_entity.pdbx_description
1 polymer ?
#
loop_
_entity_poly.entity_id
_entity_poly.type
_entity_poly.pdbx_seq_one_letter_code
_entity_poly.pdbx_strand_id
1 'polypeptide(L)'
;MFLDNRQAAMDGLLEALADSLDYYQDNVARLRNDMREALNPCFEERRHDMRLLQQQARRHLDLLPRDADVERDDYLWLWSRLKSFVVNNEHVLINELLEQERIIMQALSTMMTHALPEEIEPVMERLWKNCRATIRVLHQYQHQKKR
;
A
#
# COMPACT_ATOMS: atom_id res chain seq x y z
N MET A 1 9.20 27.52 2.47
CA MET A 1 9.18 26.85 3.79
C MET A 1 9.43 25.39 3.49
N PHE A 2 10.64 24.89 3.74
CA PHE A 2 10.92 23.46 3.53
C PHE A 2 10.08 22.70 4.55
N LEU A 3 9.11 21.91 4.09
CA LEU A 3 8.60 20.81 4.92
C LEU A 3 9.81 20.06 5.44
N ASP A 4 9.83 19.73 6.74
CA ASP A 4 10.87 18.87 7.29
C ASP A 4 10.92 17.63 6.38
N ASN A 5 12.07 17.32 5.76
CA ASN A 5 12.15 16.26 4.73
C ASN A 5 11.58 14.92 5.22
N ARG A 6 11.62 14.73 6.55
CA ARG A 6 11.01 13.62 7.28
C ARG A 6 9.47 13.61 7.25
N GLN A 7 8.83 14.77 7.39
CA GLN A 7 7.36 14.90 7.27
C GLN A 7 6.92 14.57 5.84
N ALA A 8 7.61 15.12 4.83
CA ALA A 8 7.32 14.84 3.43
C ALA A 8 7.50 13.35 3.08
N ALA A 9 8.54 12.70 3.61
CA ALA A 9 8.75 11.26 3.45
C ALA A 9 7.65 10.43 4.13
N MET A 10 7.19 10.84 5.32
CA MET A 10 6.10 10.17 6.03
C MET A 10 4.78 10.33 5.28
N ASP A 11 4.48 11.53 4.78
CA ASP A 11 3.28 11.77 3.96
C ASP A 11 3.27 10.91 2.70
N GLY A 12 4.40 10.82 1.99
CA GLY A 12 4.51 9.97 0.81
C GLY A 12 4.32 8.49 1.11
N LEU A 13 4.80 8.02 2.27
CA LEU A 13 4.57 6.65 2.72
C LEU A 13 3.09 6.41 3.08
N LEU A 14 2.47 7.33 3.81
CA LEU A 14 1.05 7.22 4.20
C LEU A 14 0.14 7.25 2.96
N GLU A 15 0.46 8.07 1.97
CA GLU A 15 -0.23 8.11 0.66
C GLU A 15 -0.09 6.77 -0.06
N ALA A 16 1.13 6.23 -0.21
CA ALA A 16 1.34 4.94 -0.85
C ALA A 16 0.59 3.78 -0.14
N LEU A 17 0.49 3.82 1.19
CA LEU A 17 -0.26 2.83 1.95
C LEU A 17 -1.77 2.95 1.75
N ALA A 18 -2.29 4.19 1.72
CA ALA A 18 -3.70 4.45 1.46
C ALA A 18 -4.09 4.00 0.04
N ASP A 19 -3.33 4.43 -0.97
CA ASP A 19 -3.53 4.05 -2.37
C ASP A 19 -3.56 2.52 -2.55
N SER A 20 -2.66 1.81 -1.87
CA SER A 20 -2.62 0.35 -1.91
C SER A 20 -3.85 -0.32 -1.29
N LEU A 21 -4.34 0.21 -0.16
CA LEU A 21 -5.54 -0.30 0.52
C LEU A 21 -6.80 -0.05 -0.30
N ASP A 22 -6.94 1.15 -0.85
CA ASP A 22 -8.09 1.55 -1.67
C ASP A 22 -8.09 0.77 -2.98
N TYR A 23 -6.91 0.65 -3.63
CA TYR A 23 -6.76 -0.18 -4.81
C TYR A 23 -7.18 -1.63 -4.57
N TYR A 24 -6.77 -2.23 -3.44
CA TYR A 24 -7.19 -3.58 -3.10
C TYR A 24 -8.69 -3.67 -2.87
N GLN A 25 -9.27 -2.73 -2.10
CA GLN A 25 -10.70 -2.72 -1.78
C GLN A 25 -11.58 -2.60 -3.02
N ASP A 26 -11.21 -1.75 -3.97
CA ASP A 26 -11.94 -1.57 -5.24
C ASP A 26 -11.88 -2.80 -6.15
N ASN A 27 -10.83 -3.61 -5.99
CA ASN A 27 -10.52 -4.71 -6.90
C ASN A 27 -10.72 -6.10 -6.27
N VAL A 28 -10.99 -6.18 -4.97
CA VAL A 28 -11.12 -7.46 -4.24
C VAL A 28 -12.21 -8.35 -4.84
N ALA A 29 -13.30 -7.76 -5.32
CA ALA A 29 -14.41 -8.46 -5.96
C ALA A 29 -14.01 -9.16 -7.27
N ARG A 30 -12.94 -8.69 -7.94
CA ARG A 30 -12.41 -9.23 -9.20
C ARG A 30 -11.44 -10.39 -8.97
N LEU A 31 -10.94 -10.56 -7.74
CA LEU A 31 -10.06 -11.66 -7.36
C LEU A 31 -10.85 -12.96 -7.19
N ARG A 32 -10.21 -14.09 -7.53
CA ARG A 32 -10.72 -15.42 -7.16
C ARG A 32 -10.81 -15.55 -5.64
N ASN A 33 -11.75 -16.37 -5.17
CA ASN A 33 -12.00 -16.54 -3.74
C ASN A 33 -10.77 -17.01 -2.96
N ASP A 34 -10.02 -17.98 -3.49
CA ASP A 34 -8.82 -18.50 -2.83
C ASP A 34 -7.71 -17.46 -2.72
N MET A 35 -7.46 -16.70 -3.79
CA MET A 35 -6.50 -15.58 -3.77
C MET A 35 -6.94 -14.46 -2.82
N ARG A 36 -8.24 -14.18 -2.76
CA ARG A 36 -8.81 -13.21 -1.82
C ARG A 36 -8.59 -13.65 -0.38
N GLU A 37 -8.89 -14.90 -0.05
CA GLU A 37 -8.67 -15.47 1.29
C GLU A 37 -7.20 -15.42 1.71
N ALA A 38 -6.28 -15.64 0.77
CA ALA A 38 -4.85 -15.55 1.03
C ALA A 38 -4.35 -14.10 1.23
N LEU A 39 -4.91 -13.12 0.51
CA LEU A 39 -4.49 -11.72 0.58
C LEU A 39 -5.17 -10.92 1.69
N ASN A 40 -6.42 -11.23 2.04
CA ASN A 40 -7.19 -10.50 3.06
C ASN A 40 -6.41 -10.27 4.36
N PRO A 41 -5.75 -11.28 4.97
CA PRO A 41 -4.97 -11.08 6.19
C PRO A 41 -3.85 -10.05 6.03
N CYS A 42 -3.17 -10.02 4.88
CA CYS A 42 -2.10 -9.06 4.60
C CYS A 42 -2.63 -7.62 4.56
N PHE A 43 -3.77 -7.39 3.91
CA PHE A 43 -4.35 -6.05 3.80
C PHE A 43 -5.02 -5.58 5.10
N GLU A 44 -5.57 -6.49 5.91
CA GLU A 44 -6.07 -6.14 7.25
C GLU A 44 -4.93 -5.77 8.21
N GLU A 45 -3.82 -6.51 8.20
CA GLU A 45 -2.62 -6.16 8.97
C GLU A 45 -2.07 -4.79 8.52
N ARG A 46 -1.98 -4.55 7.21
CA ARG A 46 -1.56 -3.26 6.66
C ARG A 46 -2.47 -2.11 7.09
N ARG A 47 -3.79 -2.30 7.06
CA ARG A 47 -4.76 -1.30 7.52
C ARG A 47 -4.55 -0.96 8.99
N HIS A 48 -4.27 -1.96 9.83
CA HIS A 48 -3.96 -1.76 11.24
C HIS A 48 -2.65 -0.97 11.42
N ASP A 49 -1.58 -1.39 10.76
CA ASP A 49 -0.27 -0.75 10.86
C ASP A 49 -0.27 0.68 10.31
N MET A 50 -0.99 0.96 9.21
CA MET A 50 -1.17 2.31 8.69
C MET A 50 -1.85 3.23 9.71
N ARG A 51 -2.92 2.76 10.37
CA ARG A 51 -3.60 3.54 11.41
C ARG A 51 -2.68 3.83 12.59
N LEU A 52 -1.88 2.86 13.01
CA LEU A 52 -0.91 3.06 14.08
C LEU A 52 0.17 4.06 13.65
N LEU A 53 0.69 3.92 12.42
CA LEU A 53 1.67 4.83 11.86
C LEU A 53 1.13 6.27 11.80
N GLN A 54 -0.11 6.47 11.35
CA GLN A 54 -0.77 7.78 11.36
C GLN A 54 -0.88 8.37 12.77
N GLN A 55 -1.21 7.55 13.78
CA GLN A 55 -1.27 8.00 15.16
C GLN A 55 0.10 8.45 15.67
N GLN A 56 1.16 7.68 15.39
CA GLN A 56 2.51 8.04 15.81
C GLN A 56 3.05 9.25 15.04
N ALA A 57 2.80 9.31 13.73
CA ALA A 57 3.18 10.45 12.89
C ALA A 57 2.56 11.76 13.40
N ARG A 58 1.26 11.75 13.76
CA ARG A 58 0.61 12.92 14.36
C ARG A 58 1.22 13.33 15.70
N ARG A 59 1.63 12.36 16.53
CA ARG A 59 2.21 12.61 17.86
C ARG A 59 3.65 13.13 17.80
N HIS A 60 4.45 12.62 16.88
CA HIS A 60 5.91 12.84 16.88
C HIS A 60 6.40 13.76 15.76
N LEU A 61 5.59 13.98 14.72
CA LEU A 61 5.97 14.74 13.54
C LEU A 61 5.06 15.96 13.30
N ASP A 62 4.15 16.30 14.22
CA ASP A 62 3.17 17.40 14.08
C ASP A 62 2.44 17.41 12.72
N LEU A 63 2.18 16.20 12.21
CA LEU A 63 1.55 16.02 10.91
C LEU A 63 0.09 16.46 10.95
N LEU A 64 -0.25 17.44 10.12
CA LEU A 64 -1.62 17.91 9.94
C LEU A 64 -2.47 16.82 9.25
N PRO A 65 -3.78 16.76 9.53
CA PRO A 65 -4.69 15.92 8.75
C PRO A 65 -4.60 16.34 7.28
N ARG A 66 -4.26 15.39 6.40
CA ARG A 66 -4.33 15.60 4.96
C ARG A 66 -5.79 15.51 4.51
N ASP A 67 -6.23 16.47 3.71
CA ASP A 67 -7.52 16.40 3.03
C ASP A 67 -7.48 15.32 1.95
N ALA A 68 -8.58 14.58 1.79
CA ALA A 68 -8.69 13.59 0.72
C ALA A 68 -8.63 14.30 -0.66
N ASP A 69 -7.73 13.85 -1.54
CA ASP A 69 -7.62 14.36 -2.91
C ASP A 69 -8.65 13.65 -3.80
N VAL A 70 -9.92 14.02 -3.60
CA VAL A 70 -11.08 13.35 -4.21
C VAL A 70 -10.97 13.25 -5.74
N GLU A 71 -10.38 14.24 -6.39
CA GLU A 71 -10.24 14.26 -7.85
C GLU A 71 -9.27 13.18 -8.34
N ARG A 72 -8.13 12.99 -7.66
CA ARG A 72 -7.16 11.93 -8.01
C ARG A 72 -7.78 10.55 -7.86
N ASP A 73 -8.53 10.33 -6.79
CA ASP A 73 -9.16 9.04 -6.48
C ASP A 73 -10.17 8.64 -7.58
N ASP A 74 -10.98 9.60 -8.04
CA ASP A 74 -11.92 9.40 -9.15
C ASP A 74 -11.21 8.99 -10.46
N TYR A 75 -10.07 9.61 -10.78
CA TYR A 75 -9.28 9.24 -11.96
C TYR A 75 -8.68 7.84 -11.85
N LEU A 76 -8.13 7.48 -10.68
CA LEU A 76 -7.55 6.15 -10.44
C LEU A 76 -8.62 5.06 -10.54
N TRP A 77 -9.81 5.31 -10.00
CA TRP A 77 -10.95 4.41 -10.13
C TRP A 77 -11.37 4.21 -11.58
N LEU A 78 -11.56 5.30 -12.34
CA LEU A 78 -11.95 5.24 -13.75
C LEU A 78 -10.90 4.50 -14.58
N TRP A 79 -9.62 4.73 -14.30
CA TRP A 79 -8.51 4.08 -14.98
C TRP A 79 -8.44 2.57 -14.70
N SER A 80 -8.61 2.15 -13.44
CA SER A 80 -8.70 0.73 -13.07
C SER A 80 -9.89 0.04 -13.73
N ARG A 81 -11.02 0.75 -13.85
CA ARG A 81 -12.21 0.29 -14.56
C ARG A 81 -11.95 0.10 -16.05
N LEU A 82 -11.29 1.06 -16.70
CA LEU A 82 -10.95 0.97 -18.13
C LEU A 82 -10.00 -0.21 -18.42
N LYS A 83 -8.94 -0.39 -17.61
CA LYS A 83 -8.00 -1.52 -17.76
C LYS A 83 -8.68 -2.89 -17.63
N SER A 84 -9.74 -2.97 -16.82
CA SER A 84 -10.50 -4.22 -16.62
C SER A 84 -11.15 -4.76 -17.90
N PHE A 85 -11.39 -3.91 -18.89
CA PHE A 85 -12.07 -4.29 -20.14
C PHE A 85 -11.13 -4.85 -21.22
N VAL A 86 -9.81 -4.66 -21.10
CA VAL A 86 -8.89 -4.79 -22.25
C VAL A 86 -8.03 -6.07 -22.24
N VAL A 87 -7.75 -6.71 -21.09
CA VAL A 87 -6.86 -7.89 -20.98
C VAL A 87 -7.29 -8.83 -19.83
N ASN A 88 -6.81 -10.09 -19.85
CA ASN A 88 -6.96 -11.11 -18.79
C ASN A 88 -6.85 -10.52 -17.37
N ASN A 89 -8.01 -10.27 -16.77
CA ASN A 89 -8.22 -9.36 -15.64
C ASN A 89 -7.29 -9.67 -14.45
N GLU A 90 -7.11 -10.95 -14.12
CA GLU A 90 -6.34 -11.40 -12.96
C GLU A 90 -4.82 -11.16 -13.07
N HIS A 91 -4.22 -11.34 -14.25
CA HIS A 91 -2.76 -11.13 -14.42
C HIS A 91 -2.37 -9.66 -14.34
N VAL A 92 -3.19 -8.80 -14.93
CA VAL A 92 -3.01 -7.35 -14.84
C VAL A 92 -3.11 -6.93 -13.38
N LEU A 93 -4.12 -7.44 -12.66
CA LEU A 93 -4.32 -7.14 -11.24
C LEU A 93 -3.17 -7.59 -10.35
N ILE A 94 -2.64 -8.81 -10.57
CA ILE A 94 -1.46 -9.30 -9.83
C ILE A 94 -0.25 -8.39 -10.06
N ASN A 95 0.00 -7.99 -11.30
CA ASN A 95 1.13 -7.12 -11.62
C ASN A 95 0.96 -5.71 -11.03
N GLU A 96 -0.26 -5.18 -11.02
CA GLU A 96 -0.57 -3.89 -10.40
C GLU A 96 -0.40 -3.96 -8.88
N LEU A 97 -0.87 -5.03 -8.23
CA LEU A 97 -0.63 -5.24 -6.80
C LEU A 97 0.87 -5.35 -6.50
N LEU A 98 1.65 -6.07 -7.31
CA LEU A 98 3.12 -6.15 -7.15
C LEU A 98 3.79 -4.77 -7.31
N GLU A 99 3.31 -3.92 -8.23
CA GLU A 99 3.84 -2.56 -8.38
C GLU A 99 3.50 -1.69 -7.16
N GLN A 100 2.30 -1.83 -6.59
CA GLN A 100 1.95 -1.16 -5.33
C GLN A 100 2.91 -1.55 -4.19
N GLU A 101 3.23 -2.84 -4.05
CA GLU A 101 4.22 -3.29 -3.05
C GLU A 101 5.60 -2.67 -3.28
N ARG A 102 6.03 -2.54 -4.54
CA ARG A 102 7.29 -1.89 -4.89
C ARG A 102 7.31 -0.41 -4.51
N ILE A 103 6.22 0.31 -4.79
CA ILE A 103 6.07 1.73 -4.44
C ILE A 103 6.12 1.92 -2.93
N ILE A 104 5.38 1.10 -2.16
CA ILE A 104 5.42 1.15 -0.69
C ILE A 104 6.84 0.86 -0.18
N MET A 105 7.51 -0.18 -0.69
CA MET A 105 8.87 -0.50 -0.25
C MET A 105 9.87 0.61 -0.57
N GLN A 106 9.71 1.32 -1.69
CA GLN A 106 10.53 2.49 -2.00
C GLN A 106 10.27 3.63 -1.00
N ALA A 107 9.00 3.93 -0.70
CA ALA A 107 8.64 4.95 0.29
C ALA A 107 9.12 4.59 1.71
N LEU A 108 8.97 3.32 2.12
CA LEU A 108 9.52 2.79 3.38
C LEU A 108 11.04 2.97 3.42
N SER A 109 11.74 2.62 2.35
CA SER A 109 13.20 2.78 2.26
C SER A 109 13.62 4.23 2.44
N THR A 110 12.93 5.16 1.77
CA THR A 110 13.19 6.59 1.94
C THR A 110 12.97 7.02 3.40
N MET A 111 11.83 6.66 4.00
CA MET A 111 11.51 7.04 5.37
C MET A 111 12.51 6.47 6.40
N MET A 112 12.96 5.22 6.22
CA MET A 112 13.93 4.55 7.11
C MET A 112 15.35 5.14 7.05
N THR A 113 15.67 6.00 6.07
CA THR A 113 16.96 6.71 6.06
C THR A 113 16.97 7.96 6.95
N HIS A 114 15.79 8.41 7.40
CA HIS A 114 15.66 9.52 8.34
C HIS A 114 15.74 9.03 9.80
N ALA A 115 16.11 9.93 10.71
CA ALA A 115 16.03 9.64 12.14
C ALA A 115 14.56 9.53 12.57
N LEU A 116 14.15 8.30 12.93
CA LEU A 116 12.81 7.98 13.38
C LEU A 116 12.73 7.93 14.91
N PRO A 117 11.60 8.31 15.52
CA PRO A 117 11.29 7.97 16.90
C PRO A 117 11.31 6.44 17.10
N GLU A 118 11.79 5.99 18.26
CA GLU A 118 11.86 4.55 18.62
C GLU A 118 10.48 3.87 18.54
N GLU A 119 9.40 4.61 18.71
CA GLU A 119 8.03 4.10 18.65
C GLU A 119 7.53 3.84 17.22
N ILE A 120 8.13 4.50 16.22
CA ILE A 120 7.74 4.38 14.80
C ILE A 120 8.48 3.21 14.13
N GLU A 121 9.73 2.97 14.50
CA GLU A 121 10.60 1.96 13.87
C GLU A 121 10.00 0.54 13.85
N PRO A 122 9.38 0.02 14.94
CA PRO A 122 8.73 -1.29 14.90
C PRO A 122 7.57 -1.37 13.91
N VAL A 123 6.80 -0.28 13.74
CA VAL A 123 5.68 -0.23 12.78
C VAL A 123 6.21 -0.27 11.35
N MET A 124 7.29 0.45 11.09
CA MET A 124 7.97 0.46 9.80
C MET A 124 8.52 -0.93 9.43
N GLU A 125 9.11 -1.64 10.38
CA GLU A 125 9.56 -3.03 10.16
C GLU A 125 8.42 -4.00 9.88
N ARG A 126 7.29 -3.87 10.60
CA ARG A 126 6.11 -4.70 10.34
C ARG A 126 5.55 -4.46 8.95
N LEU A 127 5.42 -3.21 8.52
CA LEU A 127 5.02 -2.86 7.16
C LEU A 127 5.97 -3.47 6.11
N TRP A 128 7.28 -3.41 6.34
CA TRP A 128 8.25 -4.05 5.44
C TRP A 128 8.05 -5.58 5.35
N LYS A 129 7.85 -6.25 6.50
CA LYS A 129 7.57 -7.69 6.55
C LYS A 129 6.25 -8.02 5.85
N ASN A 130 5.22 -7.19 6.04
CA ASN A 130 3.92 -7.30 5.40
C ASN A 130 4.02 -7.18 3.87
N CYS A 131 4.77 -6.21 3.33
CA CYS A 131 5.02 -6.12 1.89
C CYS A 131 5.65 -7.40 1.33
N ARG A 132 6.69 -7.91 2.00
CA ARG A 132 7.34 -9.17 1.59
C ARG A 132 6.40 -10.37 1.66
N ALA A 133 5.52 -10.44 2.66
CA ALA A 133 4.51 -11.49 2.76
C ALA A 133 3.51 -11.41 1.59
N THR A 134 3.01 -10.20 1.30
CA THR A 134 2.07 -9.94 0.20
C THR A 134 2.69 -10.32 -1.15
N ILE A 135 3.93 -9.90 -1.43
CA ILE A 135 4.68 -10.26 -2.64
C ILE A 135 4.78 -11.78 -2.80
N ARG A 136 5.06 -12.53 -1.70
CA ARG A 136 5.14 -14.00 -1.77
C ARG A 136 3.80 -14.62 -2.17
N VAL A 137 2.70 -14.15 -1.59
CA VAL A 137 1.36 -14.61 -1.96
C VAL A 137 1.10 -14.34 -3.44
N LEU A 138 1.34 -13.11 -3.90
CA LEU A 138 1.14 -12.72 -5.30
C LEU A 138 1.95 -13.57 -6.28
N HIS A 139 3.22 -13.85 -5.98
CA HIS A 139 4.04 -14.74 -6.82
C HIS A 139 3.55 -16.18 -6.85
N GLN A 140 3.03 -16.72 -5.74
CA GLN A 140 2.45 -18.07 -5.73
C GLN A 140 1.32 -18.19 -6.75
N TYR A 141 0.40 -17.21 -6.77
CA TYR A 141 -0.72 -17.18 -7.73
C TYR A 141 -0.26 -16.89 -9.17
N GLN A 142 0.78 -16.06 -9.34
CA GLN A 142 1.37 -15.81 -10.65
C GLN A 142 1.98 -17.08 -11.29
N HIS A 143 2.60 -17.94 -10.48
CA HIS A 143 3.24 -19.19 -10.93
C HIS A 143 2.26 -20.36 -11.10
N GLN A 144 1.18 -20.43 -10.31
CA GLN A 144 0.17 -21.48 -10.45
C GLN A 144 -0.49 -21.53 -11.83
N LYS A 145 -0.60 -20.38 -12.53
CA LYS A 145 -1.17 -20.31 -13.88
C LYS A 145 -0.21 -20.68 -15.01
N LYS A 146 1.09 -20.83 -14.73
CA LYS A 146 2.11 -21.24 -15.72
C LYS A 146 2.26 -22.77 -15.83
N ARG A 147 1.60 -23.54 -14.96
CA ARG A 147 1.52 -24.99 -15.01
C ARG A 147 0.19 -25.42 -15.61
#